data_AF-F5NQU4-F1
#
_entry.id   AF-F5NQU4-F1
#
_cell.length_a   1.000
_cell.length_b   1.000
_cell.length_c   1.000
_cell.angle_alpha   90.00
_cell.angle_beta   90.00
_cell.angle_gamma   90.00
#
_symmetry.space_group_name_H-M   'P 1'
#
loop_
_entity.id
_entity.type
_entity.pdbx_description
1 polymer ?
#
loop_
_entity_poly.entity_id
_entity_poly.type
_entity_poly.pdbx_seq_one_letter_code
_entity_poly.pdbx_strand_id
1 'polypeptide(L)'
;MLPWELRGYAPQISGIAQTNATVTISQSGRVIYQKKVPPGPFIIDDLNQSVQGTLDVKVTEEDGRVNNFQVSAASTPFLTRQGQVRYKLAAGQPRPSMSHQTENETFFSNEVSWGMLSNTSLYSGLLLSGDDYHSAAMGIGQNMLWLGALSFDVTWASSHFDTQQDERGLSYRFNYSKQVDATNSTISLAAYRFSDRHFHSYANYLDHKYNDS
;
A
#
# COMPACT_ATOMS: atom_id res chain seq x y z
N MET A 1 22.35 4.91 -5.65
CA MET A 1 21.17 5.80 -5.61
C MET A 1 20.51 5.77 -6.97
N LEU A 2 19.21 5.52 -7.04
CA LEU A 2 18.46 5.52 -8.32
C LEU A 2 18.00 6.97 -8.65
N PRO A 3 17.95 7.34 -9.94
CA PRO A 3 17.43 8.63 -10.41
C PRO A 3 16.03 8.95 -9.87
N TRP A 4 15.74 10.24 -9.72
CA TRP A 4 14.50 10.78 -9.16
C TRP A 4 13.23 10.36 -9.92
N GLU A 5 13.34 10.07 -11.22
CA GLU A 5 12.27 9.58 -12.11
C GLU A 5 11.78 8.15 -11.77
N LEU A 6 12.44 7.46 -10.84
CA LEU A 6 12.06 6.12 -10.35
C LEU A 6 11.43 6.15 -8.94
N ARG A 7 11.12 7.34 -8.41
CA ARG A 7 10.44 7.50 -7.12
C ARG A 7 8.93 7.53 -7.37
N GLY A 8 8.21 6.85 -6.49
CA GLY A 8 6.88 6.31 -6.74
C GLY A 8 5.78 7.31 -7.12
N TYR A 9 4.61 6.76 -7.40
CA TYR A 9 3.39 7.54 -7.62
C TYR A 9 2.89 8.09 -6.27
N ALA A 10 2.65 9.39 -6.19
CA ALA A 10 1.83 9.99 -5.13
C ALA A 10 0.41 10.18 -5.70
N PRO A 11 -0.65 9.68 -5.05
CA PRO A 11 -2.01 9.92 -5.50
C PRO A 11 -2.34 11.40 -5.41
N GLN A 12 -2.99 11.93 -6.45
CA GLN A 12 -3.61 13.24 -6.38
C GLN A 12 -4.94 13.10 -5.63
N ILE A 13 -5.11 13.91 -4.58
CA ILE A 13 -6.34 13.92 -3.77
C ILE A 13 -7.15 15.16 -4.13
N SER A 14 -8.33 14.95 -4.70
CA SER A 14 -9.28 16.02 -5.02
C SER A 14 -10.49 15.96 -4.09
N GLY A 15 -10.99 17.12 -3.68
CA GLY A 15 -12.20 17.24 -2.87
C GLY A 15 -12.83 18.62 -3.02
N ILE A 16 -13.92 18.86 -2.29
CA ILE A 16 -14.59 20.16 -2.23
C ILE A 16 -14.68 20.57 -0.75
N ALA A 17 -14.21 21.77 -0.44
CA ALA A 17 -14.37 22.41 0.86
C ALA A 17 -15.54 23.41 0.79
N GLN A 18 -16.41 23.41 1.79
CA GLN A 18 -17.54 24.36 1.87
C GLN A 18 -17.10 25.72 2.43
N THR A 19 -16.06 25.74 3.27
CA THR A 19 -15.50 26.91 3.95
C THR A 19 -13.97 26.91 3.88
N ASN A 20 -13.29 27.75 4.67
CA ASN A 20 -11.86 27.63 4.86
C ASN A 20 -11.55 26.36 5.66
N ALA A 21 -11.27 25.26 4.97
CA ALA A 21 -11.06 23.97 5.60
C ALA A 21 -9.57 23.70 5.87
N THR A 22 -9.30 22.89 6.89
CA THR A 22 -8.01 22.23 7.09
C THR A 22 -8.12 20.79 6.62
N VAL A 23 -7.37 20.44 5.58
CA VAL A 23 -7.25 19.09 5.07
C VAL A 23 -6.09 18.40 5.77
N THR A 24 -6.40 17.33 6.49
CA THR A 24 -5.43 16.47 7.17
C THR A 24 -5.46 15.10 6.52
N ILE A 25 -4.29 14.61 6.11
CA ILE A 25 -4.12 13.29 5.50
C ILE A 25 -3.30 12.45 6.46
N SER A 26 -3.85 11.30 6.83
CA SER A 26 -3.21 10.33 7.71
C SER A 26 -3.09 8.96 7.04
N GLN A 27 -2.05 8.24 7.44
CA GLN A 27 -1.80 6.86 7.04
C GLN A 27 -1.53 6.06 8.31
N SER A 28 -2.34 5.02 8.56
CA SER A 28 -2.22 4.19 9.78
C SER A 28 -2.18 5.03 11.06
N GLY A 29 -3.06 6.04 11.17
CA GLY A 29 -3.16 6.94 12.33
C GLY A 29 -2.09 8.04 12.42
N ARG A 30 -1.05 8.01 11.57
CA ARG A 30 -0.01 9.05 11.52
C ARG A 30 -0.37 10.13 10.51
N VAL A 31 -0.39 11.39 10.94
CA VAL A 31 -0.55 12.54 10.04
C VAL A 31 0.70 12.67 9.17
N ILE A 32 0.53 12.56 7.86
CA ILE A 32 1.60 12.66 6.86
C ILE A 32 1.57 14.00 6.12
N TYR A 33 0.42 14.67 6.08
CA TYR A 33 0.23 15.94 5.40
C TYR A 33 -0.91 16.73 6.03
N GLN A 34 -0.75 18.05 6.13
CA GLN A 34 -1.80 18.94 6.61
C GLN A 34 -1.67 20.32 5.93
N LYS A 35 -2.77 20.82 5.36
CA LYS A 35 -2.82 22.12 4.67
C LYS A 35 -4.17 22.79 4.83
N LYS A 36 -4.18 24.12 4.93
CA LYS A 36 -5.41 24.92 4.83
C LYS A 36 -5.75 25.18 3.37
N VAL A 37 -7.01 24.98 3.01
CA VAL A 37 -7.53 25.22 1.66
C VAL A 37 -8.66 26.26 1.71
N PRO A 38 -8.78 27.12 0.69
CA PRO A 38 -9.90 28.04 0.58
C PRO A 38 -11.20 27.29 0.25
N PRO A 39 -12.38 27.94 0.39
CA PRO A 39 -13.66 27.38 -0.02
C PRO A 39 -13.67 27.06 -1.51
N GLY A 40 -14.19 25.90 -1.88
CA GLY A 40 -14.30 25.42 -3.26
C GLY A 40 -13.57 24.10 -3.51
N PRO A 41 -13.44 23.71 -4.81
CA PRO A 41 -12.70 22.51 -5.19
C PRO A 41 -11.21 22.71 -4.89
N PHE A 42 -10.59 21.71 -4.28
CA PHE A 42 -9.16 21.69 -4.01
C PHE A 42 -8.53 20.42 -4.57
N ILE A 43 -7.24 20.52 -4.87
CA ILE A 43 -6.40 19.43 -5.35
C ILE A 43 -5.11 19.46 -4.54
N ILE A 44 -4.73 18.31 -3.98
CA ILE A 44 -3.46 18.07 -3.31
C ILE A 44 -2.63 17.14 -4.19
N ASP A 45 -1.55 17.66 -4.76
CA ASP A 45 -0.64 16.99 -5.69
C ASP A 45 0.82 16.95 -5.18
N ASP A 46 1.10 17.57 -4.03
CA ASP A 46 2.41 17.69 -3.40
C ASP A 46 2.65 16.67 -2.28
N LEU A 47 1.92 15.55 -2.30
CA LEU A 47 2.16 14.41 -1.41
C LEU A 47 3.51 13.74 -1.73
N ASN A 48 4.18 13.22 -0.70
CA ASN A 48 5.44 12.51 -0.89
C ASN A 48 5.23 11.24 -1.75
N GLN A 49 6.07 11.05 -2.76
CA GLN A 49 6.07 9.92 -3.70
C GLN A 49 6.31 8.54 -3.07
N SER A 50 6.55 8.48 -1.75
CA SER A 50 6.73 7.24 -1.00
C SER A 50 5.44 6.71 -0.35
N VAL A 51 4.34 7.45 -0.47
CA VAL A 51 3.06 7.11 0.18
C VAL A 51 2.39 5.94 -0.56
N GLN A 52 2.04 4.89 0.18
CA GLN A 52 1.44 3.64 -0.35
C GLN A 52 0.27 3.18 0.51
N GLY A 53 -0.68 2.44 -0.05
CA GLY A 53 -1.83 1.91 0.70
C GLY A 53 -2.98 2.90 0.84
N THR A 54 -3.82 2.71 1.85
CA THR A 54 -5.01 3.54 2.08
C THR A 54 -4.67 4.79 2.88
N LEU A 55 -5.15 5.95 2.42
CA LEU A 55 -4.99 7.25 3.06
C LEU A 55 -6.35 7.70 3.60
N ASP A 56 -6.37 8.04 4.86
CA ASP A 56 -7.52 8.65 5.52
C ASP A 56 -7.42 10.16 5.35
N VAL A 57 -8.38 10.73 4.63
CA VAL A 57 -8.48 12.17 4.39
C VAL A 57 -9.57 12.73 5.28
N LYS A 58 -9.19 13.72 6.12
CA LYS A 58 -10.08 14.45 7.01
C LYS A 58 -10.10 15.91 6.60
N VAL A 59 -11.25 16.39 6.13
CA VAL A 59 -11.49 17.80 5.83
C VAL A 59 -12.25 18.41 7.00
N THR A 60 -11.59 19.27 7.76
CA THR A 60 -12.21 19.98 8.90
C THR A 60 -12.55 21.40 8.47
N GLU A 61 -13.83 21.69 8.34
CA GLU A 61 -14.37 23.00 7.96
C GLU A 61 -14.25 24.01 9.12
N GLU A 62 -14.35 25.31 8.81
CA GLU A 62 -14.25 26.39 9.78
C GLU A 62 -15.40 26.37 10.80
N ASP A 63 -16.56 25.85 10.41
CA ASP A 63 -17.74 25.64 11.27
C ASP A 63 -17.64 24.40 12.17
N GLY A 64 -16.53 23.67 12.11
CA GLY A 64 -16.27 22.46 12.88
C GLY A 64 -16.81 21.18 12.26
N ARG A 65 -17.50 21.24 11.11
CA ARG A 65 -17.91 20.03 10.38
C ARG A 65 -16.69 19.28 9.88
N VAL A 66 -16.74 17.96 9.98
CA VAL A 66 -15.67 17.08 9.50
C VAL A 66 -16.24 16.19 8.41
N ASN A 67 -15.58 16.20 7.25
CA ASN A 67 -15.81 15.22 6.20
C ASN A 67 -14.62 14.25 6.14
N ASN A 68 -14.89 12.96 6.17
CA ASN A 68 -13.88 11.92 6.10
C ASN A 68 -14.10 11.02 4.88
N PHE A 69 -13.04 10.73 4.16
CA PHE A 69 -13.07 9.78 3.07
C PHE A 69 -11.70 9.12 2.92
N GLN A 70 -11.69 7.94 2.30
CA GLN A 70 -10.47 7.18 2.08
C GLN A 70 -10.07 7.24 0.62
N VAL A 71 -8.77 7.44 0.38
CA VAL A 71 -8.17 7.39 -0.95
C VAL A 71 -7.11 6.31 -0.95
N SER A 72 -7.25 5.32 -1.83
CA SER A 72 -6.21 4.32 -2.03
C SER A 72 -5.13 4.87 -2.95
N ALA A 73 -3.89 4.95 -2.47
CA ALA A 73 -2.74 5.22 -3.30
C ALA A 73 -2.54 4.03 -4.26
N ALA A 74 -2.64 4.29 -5.57
CA ALA A 74 -2.40 3.25 -6.57
C ALA A 74 -0.95 2.76 -6.45
N SER A 75 -0.75 1.46 -6.21
CA SER A 75 0.59 0.90 -6.19
C SER A 75 1.05 0.69 -7.64
N THR A 76 2.12 1.36 -8.04
CA THR A 76 2.75 1.07 -9.33
C THR A 76 3.20 -0.39 -9.36
N PRO A 77 2.95 -1.13 -10.46
CA PRO A 77 3.44 -2.49 -10.64
C PRO A 77 4.91 -2.63 -10.22
N PHE A 78 5.24 -3.70 -9.50
CA PHE A 78 6.62 -4.05 -9.12
C PHE A 78 7.41 -4.50 -10.36
N LEU A 79 7.68 -3.55 -11.25
CA LEU A 79 8.50 -3.76 -12.43
C LEU A 79 9.96 -3.51 -12.09
N THR A 80 10.79 -4.49 -12.42
CA THR A 80 12.23 -4.45 -12.30
C THR A 80 12.82 -4.56 -13.70
N ARG A 81 13.79 -3.68 -14.01
CA ARG A 81 14.44 -3.69 -15.33
C ARG A 81 15.13 -5.02 -15.58
N GLN A 82 15.25 -5.40 -16.84
CA GLN A 82 15.95 -6.62 -17.25
C GLN A 82 17.33 -6.72 -16.62
N GLY A 83 17.65 -7.88 -16.06
CA GLY A 83 18.95 -8.14 -15.44
C GLY A 83 19.14 -7.48 -14.08
N GLN A 84 18.18 -6.70 -13.59
CA GLN A 84 18.20 -6.17 -12.23
C GLN A 84 17.46 -7.08 -11.27
N VAL A 85 17.97 -7.14 -10.04
CA VAL A 85 17.31 -7.78 -8.91
C VAL A 85 17.15 -6.73 -7.81
N ARG A 86 15.92 -6.56 -7.34
CA ARG A 86 15.60 -5.74 -6.17
C ARG A 86 15.26 -6.70 -5.04
N TYR A 87 15.86 -6.51 -3.89
CA TYR A 87 15.52 -7.27 -2.69
C TYR A 87 15.32 -6.34 -1.51
N LYS A 88 14.42 -6.71 -0.62
CA LYS A 88 14.24 -6.11 0.69
C LYS A 88 14.24 -7.22 1.72
N LEU A 89 14.97 -6.98 2.79
CA LEU A 89 15.04 -7.86 3.94
C LEU A 89 14.80 -6.98 5.16
N ALA A 90 13.88 -7.40 6.01
CA ALA A 90 13.57 -6.72 7.25
C ALA A 90 13.37 -7.78 8.34
N ALA A 91 13.90 -7.52 9.53
CA ALA A 91 13.67 -8.34 10.70
C ALA A 91 13.55 -7.42 11.92
N GLY A 92 12.67 -7.75 12.85
CA GLY A 92 12.46 -6.94 14.04
C GLY A 92 11.22 -7.35 14.79
N GLN A 93 10.72 -6.48 15.66
CA GLN A 93 9.48 -6.70 16.40
C GLN A 93 8.39 -5.75 15.87
N PRO A 94 7.15 -6.23 15.69
CA PRO A 94 6.05 -5.38 15.27
C PRO A 94 5.69 -4.39 16.39
N ARG A 95 5.16 -3.23 15.99
CA ARG A 95 4.58 -2.24 16.89
C ARG A 95 3.13 -2.02 16.47
N PRO A 96 2.16 -2.69 17.12
CA PRO A 96 0.76 -2.61 16.73
C PRO A 96 0.13 -1.24 17.00
N SER A 97 0.68 -0.46 17.93
CA SER A 97 0.20 0.87 18.30
C SER A 97 1.33 1.90 18.38
N MET A 98 0.96 3.18 18.45
CA MET A 98 1.86 4.30 18.77
C MET A 98 2.36 4.27 20.22
N SER A 99 1.94 3.28 21.03
CA SER A 99 2.48 3.03 22.37
C SER A 99 3.89 2.40 22.31
N HIS A 100 4.65 2.53 23.40
CA HIS A 100 5.99 1.92 23.54
C HIS A 100 5.96 0.41 23.85
N GLN A 101 4.79 -0.22 23.81
CA GLN A 101 4.68 -1.66 24.00
C GLN A 101 5.18 -2.38 22.74
N THR A 102 6.22 -3.17 22.94
CA THR A 102 6.78 -4.04 21.91
C THR A 102 6.27 -5.43 22.22
N GLU A 103 5.59 -6.03 21.24
CA GLU A 103 5.15 -7.41 21.36
C GLU A 103 6.35 -8.34 21.16
N ASN A 104 6.33 -9.45 21.88
CA ASN A 104 7.49 -10.34 22.02
C ASN A 104 7.64 -11.32 20.82
N GLU A 105 7.14 -10.95 19.65
CA GLU A 105 7.20 -11.75 18.43
C GLU A 105 8.14 -11.11 17.42
N THR A 106 9.15 -11.89 16.99
CA THR A 106 10.06 -11.42 15.95
C THR A 106 9.42 -11.71 14.59
N PHE A 107 9.31 -10.68 13.75
CA PHE A 107 8.96 -10.83 12.35
C PHE A 107 10.21 -10.84 11.48
N PHE A 108 10.13 -11.60 10.38
CA PHE A 108 11.06 -11.63 9.28
C PHE A 108 10.28 -11.42 7.98
N SER A 109 10.72 -10.46 7.18
CA SER A 109 10.14 -10.11 5.89
C SER A 109 11.21 -10.13 4.81
N ASN A 110 10.90 -10.81 3.72
CA ASN A 110 11.70 -10.85 2.51
C ASN A 110 10.82 -10.49 1.32
N GLU A 111 11.31 -9.61 0.46
CA GLU A 111 10.69 -9.29 -0.83
C GLU A 111 11.80 -9.34 -1.88
N VAL A 112 11.59 -10.05 -2.98
CA VAL A 112 12.53 -10.14 -4.09
C VAL A 112 11.78 -9.90 -5.38
N SER A 113 12.34 -9.08 -6.26
CA SER A 113 11.83 -8.84 -7.61
C SER A 113 12.98 -8.96 -8.61
N TRP A 114 12.77 -9.76 -9.64
CA TRP A 114 13.73 -10.05 -10.68
C TRP A 114 13.17 -9.70 -12.06
N GLY A 115 13.88 -8.86 -12.81
CA GLY A 115 13.60 -8.60 -14.22
C GLY A 115 14.16 -9.73 -15.09
N MET A 116 13.39 -10.81 -15.23
CA MET A 116 13.81 -12.05 -15.91
C MET A 116 13.95 -11.87 -17.43
N LEU A 117 13.02 -11.15 -18.08
CA LEU A 117 13.07 -10.80 -19.51
C LEU A 117 13.06 -9.28 -19.72
N SER A 118 13.28 -8.80 -20.95
CA SER A 118 13.31 -7.37 -21.29
C SER A 118 12.11 -6.57 -20.75
N ASN A 119 10.95 -7.22 -20.64
CA ASN A 119 9.69 -6.59 -20.30
C ASN A 119 8.89 -7.33 -19.21
N THR A 120 9.45 -8.39 -18.64
CA THR A 120 8.75 -9.23 -17.65
C THR A 120 9.52 -9.23 -16.35
N SER A 121 8.81 -8.95 -15.26
CA SER A 121 9.33 -8.97 -13.89
C SER A 121 8.59 -10.02 -13.10
N LEU A 122 9.33 -10.87 -12.40
CA LEU A 122 8.76 -11.77 -11.40
C LEU A 122 9.05 -11.17 -10.03
N TYR A 123 8.10 -11.23 -9.12
CA TYR A 123 8.31 -10.82 -7.74
C TYR A 123 7.71 -11.84 -6.78
N SER A 124 8.35 -11.99 -5.63
CA SER A 124 7.94 -12.87 -4.56
C SER A 124 8.18 -12.20 -3.22
N GLY A 125 7.38 -12.56 -2.23
CA GLY A 125 7.56 -12.08 -0.86
C GLY A 125 7.24 -13.18 0.14
N LEU A 126 7.94 -13.15 1.27
CA LEU A 126 7.70 -14.01 2.41
C LEU A 126 7.64 -13.12 3.65
N LEU A 127 6.66 -13.36 4.51
CA LEU A 127 6.55 -12.71 5.82
C LEU A 127 6.25 -13.78 6.86
N LEU A 128 7.12 -13.89 7.86
CA LEU A 128 7.01 -14.84 8.96
C LEU A 128 7.02 -14.03 10.25
N SER A 129 6.13 -14.33 11.19
CA SER A 129 6.10 -13.72 12.53
C SER A 129 5.88 -14.82 13.55
N GLY A 130 6.93 -15.18 14.29
CA GLY A 130 6.91 -16.32 15.20
C GLY A 130 6.40 -17.61 14.55
N ASP A 131 5.66 -18.40 15.32
CA ASP A 131 4.97 -19.62 14.86
C ASP A 131 3.50 -19.33 14.46
N ASP A 132 3.03 -18.09 14.64
CA ASP A 132 1.60 -17.77 14.56
C ASP A 132 1.19 -17.11 13.24
N TYR A 133 2.11 -16.51 12.48
CA TYR A 133 1.76 -15.91 11.19
C TYR A 133 2.77 -16.24 10.09
N HIS A 134 2.26 -16.76 8.99
CA HIS A 134 3.03 -17.05 7.79
C HIS A 134 2.31 -16.53 6.56
N SER A 135 3.01 -15.75 5.74
CA SER A 135 2.51 -15.28 4.44
C SER A 135 3.55 -15.47 3.36
N ALA A 136 3.06 -15.86 2.19
CA ALA A 136 3.84 -16.00 0.98
C ALA A 136 3.10 -15.34 -0.19
N ALA A 137 3.80 -14.52 -0.95
CA ALA A 137 3.29 -13.85 -2.13
C ALA A 137 4.14 -14.18 -3.35
N MET A 138 3.50 -14.31 -4.49
CA MET A 138 4.15 -14.42 -5.79
C MET A 138 3.36 -13.64 -6.83
N GLY A 139 4.05 -13.01 -7.75
CA GLY A 139 3.43 -12.20 -8.78
C GLY A 139 4.30 -11.99 -9.99
N ILE A 140 3.65 -11.62 -11.07
CA ILE A 140 4.25 -11.32 -12.36
C ILE A 140 3.82 -9.94 -12.81
N GLY A 141 4.77 -9.16 -13.32
CA GLY A 141 4.58 -7.87 -13.95
C GLY A 141 5.03 -7.93 -15.40
N GLN A 142 4.24 -7.39 -16.30
CA GLN A 142 4.55 -7.26 -17.71
C GLN A 142 4.45 -5.79 -18.11
N ASN A 143 5.55 -5.22 -18.61
CA ASN A 143 5.54 -3.92 -19.25
C ASN A 143 5.29 -4.09 -20.75
N MET A 144 4.09 -3.71 -21.21
CA MET A 144 3.68 -3.79 -22.62
C MET A 144 3.97 -2.48 -23.38
N LEU A 145 4.81 -1.60 -22.83
CA LEU A 145 5.26 -0.34 -23.45
C LEU A 145 4.07 0.57 -23.78
N TRP A 146 3.67 0.64 -25.06
CA TRP A 146 2.59 1.49 -25.56
C TRP A 146 1.20 1.14 -24.99
N LEU A 147 1.01 -0.12 -24.57
CA LEU A 147 -0.19 -0.59 -23.88
C LEU A 147 -0.15 -0.34 -22.36
N GLY A 148 0.97 0.15 -21.81
CA GLY A 148 1.16 0.31 -20.37
C GLY A 148 1.73 -0.94 -19.69
N ALA A 149 1.64 -0.97 -18.37
CA ALA A 149 2.16 -2.00 -17.49
C ALA A 149 1.02 -2.72 -16.79
N LEU A 150 1.14 -4.04 -16.68
CA LEU A 150 0.21 -4.91 -15.99
C LEU A 150 0.95 -5.69 -14.91
N SER A 151 0.32 -5.92 -13.76
CA SER A 151 0.81 -6.90 -12.79
C SER A 151 -0.32 -7.68 -12.17
N PHE A 152 -0.02 -8.92 -11.82
CA PHE A 152 -0.89 -9.80 -11.08
C PHE A 152 -0.10 -10.49 -9.98
N ASP A 153 -0.64 -10.51 -8.76
CA ASP A 153 -0.08 -11.26 -7.64
C ASP A 153 -1.13 -12.02 -6.84
N VAL A 154 -0.65 -13.11 -6.25
CA VAL A 154 -1.36 -13.94 -5.31
C VAL A 154 -0.59 -13.95 -4.00
N THR A 155 -1.27 -13.64 -2.91
CA THR A 155 -0.75 -13.69 -1.56
C THR A 155 -1.53 -14.72 -0.77
N TRP A 156 -0.84 -15.72 -0.26
CA TRP A 156 -1.34 -16.66 0.73
C TRP A 156 -0.96 -16.18 2.13
N ALA A 157 -1.86 -16.34 3.10
CA ALA A 157 -1.60 -16.07 4.50
C ALA A 157 -2.25 -17.15 5.36
N SER A 158 -1.55 -17.54 6.43
CA SER A 158 -2.01 -18.42 7.50
C SER A 158 -1.80 -17.67 8.81
N SER A 159 -2.87 -17.51 9.58
CA SER A 159 -2.89 -16.86 10.88
C SER A 159 -3.38 -17.85 11.93
N HIS A 160 -2.62 -18.01 13.01
CA HIS A 160 -3.01 -18.72 14.21
C HIS A 160 -3.44 -17.72 15.28
N PHE A 161 -4.64 -17.90 15.82
CA PHE A 161 -5.17 -17.09 16.91
C PHE A 161 -5.31 -17.94 18.17
N ASP A 162 -5.13 -17.34 19.35
CA ASP A 162 -5.18 -18.01 20.67
C ASP A 162 -6.51 -18.75 20.93
N THR A 163 -7.57 -18.43 20.18
CA THR A 163 -8.88 -19.09 20.19
C THR A 163 -8.91 -20.44 19.44
N GLN A 164 -7.76 -21.02 19.09
CA GLN A 164 -7.57 -22.35 18.48
C GLN A 164 -8.08 -22.53 17.04
N GLN A 165 -8.36 -21.46 16.30
CA GLN A 165 -8.70 -21.58 14.87
C GLN A 165 -7.56 -21.06 13.98
N ASP A 166 -6.99 -21.97 13.19
CA ASP A 166 -6.16 -21.65 12.03
C ASP A 166 -7.03 -21.02 10.95
N GLU A 167 -6.79 -19.74 10.65
CA GLU A 167 -7.41 -19.10 9.50
C GLU A 167 -6.42 -19.01 8.33
N ARG A 168 -6.83 -19.53 7.18
CA ARG A 168 -6.02 -19.55 5.96
C ARG A 168 -6.80 -18.92 4.82
N GLY A 169 -6.18 -17.97 4.15
CA GLY A 169 -6.82 -17.23 3.06
C GLY A 169 -5.87 -16.89 1.93
N LEU A 170 -6.47 -16.59 0.78
CA LEU A 170 -5.79 -16.14 -0.42
C LEU A 170 -6.27 -14.74 -0.79
N SER A 171 -5.34 -13.92 -1.28
CA SER A 171 -5.62 -12.60 -1.81
C SER A 171 -5.02 -12.47 -3.19
N TYR A 172 -5.84 -12.03 -4.14
CA TYR A 172 -5.48 -11.82 -5.53
C TYR A 172 -5.50 -10.32 -5.80
N ARG A 173 -4.46 -9.80 -6.44
CA ARG A 173 -4.36 -8.40 -6.81
C ARG A 173 -4.01 -8.27 -8.28
N PHE A 174 -4.74 -7.41 -8.96
CA PHE A 174 -4.46 -7.01 -10.33
C PHE A 174 -4.20 -5.50 -10.37
N ASN A 175 -3.18 -5.07 -11.11
CA ASN A 175 -2.89 -3.65 -11.30
C ASN A 175 -2.58 -3.38 -12.76
N TYR A 176 -3.03 -2.23 -13.26
CA TYR A 176 -2.75 -1.75 -14.60
C TYR A 176 -2.37 -0.27 -14.55
N SER A 177 -1.30 0.12 -15.24
CA SER A 177 -0.88 1.52 -15.29
C SER A 177 -0.38 1.88 -16.68
N LYS A 178 -0.90 2.96 -17.25
CA LYS A 178 -0.50 3.47 -18.57
C LYS A 178 -0.03 4.91 -18.44
N GLN A 179 1.17 5.19 -18.96
CA GLN A 179 1.66 6.56 -19.12
C GLN A 179 1.44 7.01 -20.56
N VAL A 180 0.95 8.23 -20.73
CA VAL A 180 0.69 8.86 -22.04
C VAL A 180 1.64 10.05 -22.17
N ASP A 181 2.73 9.84 -22.91
CA ASP A 181 3.80 10.83 -23.07
C ASP A 181 3.32 12.10 -23.77
N ALA A 182 2.39 11.95 -24.74
CA ALA A 182 1.87 13.07 -25.53
C ALA A 182 1.17 14.15 -24.69
N THR A 183 0.60 13.78 -23.55
CA THR A 183 -0.09 14.71 -22.62
C THR A 183 0.58 14.75 -21.25
N ASN A 184 1.75 14.12 -21.10
CA ASN A 184 2.43 13.91 -19.82
C ASN A 184 1.49 13.42 -18.71
N SER A 185 0.55 12.54 -19.06
CA SER A 185 -0.52 12.07 -18.18
C SER A 185 -0.28 10.62 -17.79
N THR A 186 -0.43 10.29 -16.51
CA THR A 186 -0.33 8.92 -16.01
C THR A 186 -1.70 8.42 -15.58
N ILE A 187 -2.18 7.37 -16.24
CA ILE A 187 -3.42 6.67 -15.90
C ILE A 187 -3.03 5.42 -15.11
N SER A 188 -3.09 5.49 -13.78
CA SER A 188 -2.93 4.33 -12.91
C SER A 188 -4.30 3.78 -12.50
N LEU A 189 -4.63 2.57 -12.92
CA LEU A 189 -5.81 1.83 -12.51
C LEU A 189 -5.37 0.70 -11.57
N ALA A 190 -5.48 0.92 -10.26
CA ALA A 190 -5.30 -0.12 -9.24
C ALA A 190 -6.52 -1.06 -9.26
N ALA A 191 -6.60 -1.88 -10.29
CA ALA A 191 -7.80 -2.62 -10.63
C ALA A 191 -7.87 -3.94 -9.87
N TYR A 192 -8.47 -3.86 -8.68
CA TYR A 192 -9.15 -4.98 -8.02
C TYR A 192 -8.25 -5.87 -7.15
N ARG A 193 -8.54 -5.86 -5.85
CA ARG A 193 -8.03 -6.82 -4.87
C ARG A 193 -9.21 -7.66 -4.37
N PHE A 194 -9.15 -8.96 -4.60
CA PHE A 194 -10.09 -9.92 -4.03
C PHE A 194 -9.38 -10.70 -2.93
N SER A 195 -9.94 -10.70 -1.72
CA SER A 195 -9.38 -11.46 -0.61
C SER A 195 -10.45 -12.37 -0.06
N ASP A 196 -10.08 -13.62 0.23
CA ASP A 196 -10.96 -14.55 0.91
C ASP A 196 -11.32 -14.05 2.31
N ARG A 197 -12.42 -14.52 2.89
CA ARG A 197 -12.91 -14.07 4.20
C ARG A 197 -11.91 -14.35 5.32
N HIS A 198 -11.18 -15.45 5.20
CA HIS A 198 -10.16 -15.89 6.16
C HIS A 198 -8.76 -15.34 5.81
N PHE A 199 -8.65 -14.41 4.85
CA PHE A 199 -7.38 -13.75 4.55
C PHE A 199 -7.17 -12.57 5.49
N HIS A 200 -6.13 -12.67 6.31
CA HIS A 200 -5.68 -11.57 7.16
C HIS A 200 -4.36 -11.00 6.67
N SER A 201 -4.35 -9.68 6.44
CA SER A 201 -3.09 -8.96 6.29
C SER A 201 -2.33 -8.98 7.62
N TYR A 202 -1.00 -8.87 7.60
CA TYR A 202 -0.22 -8.85 8.83
C TYR A 202 -0.66 -7.72 9.79
N ALA A 203 -1.04 -6.57 9.25
CA ALA A 203 -1.59 -5.48 10.05
C ALA A 203 -2.93 -5.85 10.71
N ASN A 204 -3.84 -6.49 9.97
CA ASN A 204 -5.13 -6.94 10.51
C ASN A 204 -4.93 -8.03 11.57
N TYR A 205 -3.98 -8.94 11.35
CA TYR A 205 -3.63 -9.99 12.30
C TYR A 205 -3.15 -9.41 13.64
N LEU A 206 -2.21 -8.46 13.59
CA LEU A 206 -1.73 -7.77 14.78
C LEU A 206 -2.85 -7.00 15.49
N ASP A 207 -3.72 -6.35 14.73
CA ASP A 207 -4.86 -5.62 15.29
C ASP A 207 -5.84 -6.57 16.01
N HIS A 208 -6.22 -7.68 15.39
CA HIS A 208 -7.10 -8.69 16.00
C HIS A 208 -6.46 -9.34 17.24
N LYS A 209 -5.16 -9.65 17.19
CA LYS A 209 -4.46 -10.31 18.31
C LYS A 209 -4.30 -9.41 19.53
N TYR A 210 -4.08 -8.11 19.34
CA TYR A 210 -3.66 -7.20 20.41
C TYR A 210 -4.64 -6.09 20.77
N ASN A 211 -5.54 -5.67 19.87
CA ASN A 211 -6.46 -4.55 20.12
C ASN A 211 -7.91 -4.97 20.37
N ASP A 212 -8.31 -6.21 20.04
CA ASP A 212 -9.69 -6.71 20.21
C ASP A 212 -9.94 -7.37 21.59
N SER A 213 -9.33 -6.83 22.66
CA SER A 213 -9.51 -7.26 24.06
C SER A 213 -10.76 -6.66 24.72
#